data_AF-A0AAV1JST7-F1
#
_entry.id   AF-A0AAV1JST7-F1
#
_cell.length_a   1.000
_cell.length_b   1.000
_cell.length_c   1.000
_cell.angle_alpha   90.00
_cell.angle_beta   90.00
_cell.angle_gamma   90.00
#
_symmetry.space_group_name_H-M   'P 1'
#
loop_
_entity.id
_entity.type
_entity.pdbx_description
1 polymer ?
#
loop_
_entity_poly.entity_id
_entity_poly.type
_entity_poly.pdbx_seq_one_letter_code
_entity_poly.pdbx_strand_id
1 'polypeptide(L)'
;MYRAILNGAHFRLLCYVQRLIHKTPNYSTTVFDTVDAFSYLSRNGNKEDTRIPKLGVIYNNFSGPQPTDEIKNSIDLFKLSGLDLDNALLELHDQNKHKQILRFVNDCIDRKIIIGKDVIKKLFRLYSLTGRVEAVGLLQNYCSRITPDLHKKNGEFAHYIAKAQCMKGNSKEGLTILTHAYKKNVNLRAFYRIIFKELIHDSVMNRSEASLVNFKKYVLEFSSRWKDNYPLVCFWHICWESDWFSDQMLADELLEASEDLQKILGGDVAVYMPK
;
A
#
# COMPACT_ATOMS: atom_id res chain seq x y z
N MET A 1 -28.25 -13.31 -18.87
CA MET A 1 -29.47 -13.16 -18.03
C MET A 1 -29.15 -12.61 -16.62
N TYR A 2 -28.02 -12.98 -15.99
CA TYR A 2 -27.63 -12.47 -14.66
C TYR A 2 -27.28 -10.97 -14.59
N ARG A 3 -26.74 -10.34 -15.65
CA ARG A 3 -26.35 -8.91 -15.63
C ARG A 3 -27.50 -7.92 -15.40
N ALA A 4 -28.77 -8.29 -15.66
CA ALA A 4 -29.92 -7.37 -15.50
C ALA A 4 -30.43 -7.28 -14.05
N ILE A 5 -30.27 -8.34 -13.23
CA ILE A 5 -30.65 -8.35 -11.80
C ILE A 5 -29.59 -7.62 -10.94
N LEU A 6 -28.36 -7.49 -11.46
CA LEU A 6 -27.20 -6.96 -10.75
C LEU A 6 -27.14 -5.43 -10.61
N ASN A 7 -27.90 -4.65 -11.38
CA ASN A 7 -27.87 -3.17 -11.26
C ASN A 7 -28.36 -2.67 -9.89
N GLY A 8 -29.37 -3.32 -9.31
CA GLY A 8 -29.87 -2.99 -7.97
C GLY A 8 -28.95 -3.46 -6.84
N ALA A 9 -28.23 -4.57 -7.05
CA ALA A 9 -27.24 -5.09 -6.10
C ALA A 9 -25.95 -4.26 -6.13
N HIS A 10 -25.54 -3.79 -7.31
CA HIS A 10 -24.35 -2.96 -7.51
C HIS A 10 -24.49 -1.58 -6.86
N PHE A 11 -25.66 -0.93 -6.96
CA PHE A 11 -25.92 0.32 -6.24
C PHE A 11 -25.89 0.10 -4.72
N ARG A 12 -26.49 -0.98 -4.23
CA ARG A 12 -26.48 -1.32 -2.79
C ARG A 12 -25.09 -1.65 -2.27
N LEU A 13 -24.28 -2.35 -3.06
CA LEU A 13 -22.89 -2.62 -2.77
C LEU A 13 -22.08 -1.33 -2.66
N LEU A 14 -22.24 -0.43 -3.63
CA LEU A 14 -21.61 0.89 -3.61
C LEU A 14 -22.02 1.65 -2.35
N CYS A 15 -23.31 1.67 -2.00
CA CYS A 15 -23.79 2.28 -0.77
C CYS A 15 -23.24 1.59 0.49
N TYR A 16 -23.12 0.26 0.50
CA TYR A 16 -22.59 -0.50 1.64
C TYR A 16 -21.10 -0.24 1.83
N VAL A 17 -20.30 -0.28 0.75
CA VAL A 17 -18.88 0.05 0.74
C VAL A 17 -18.67 1.50 1.17
N GLN A 18 -19.44 2.45 0.61
CA GLN A 18 -19.42 3.85 1.03
C GLN A 18 -19.77 3.99 2.52
N ARG A 19 -20.79 3.29 3.03
CA ARG A 19 -21.21 3.34 4.43
C ARG A 19 -20.17 2.72 5.38
N LEU A 20 -19.50 1.63 4.98
CA LEU A 20 -18.39 1.05 5.74
C LEU A 20 -17.18 2.00 5.81
N ILE A 21 -16.97 2.82 4.78
CA ILE A 21 -15.94 3.87 4.75
C ILE A 21 -16.37 5.09 5.59
N HIS A 22 -17.66 5.47 5.59
CA HIS A 22 -18.18 6.65 6.31
C HIS A 22 -18.48 6.43 7.80
N LYS A 23 -18.64 5.18 8.27
CA LYS A 23 -18.78 4.88 9.71
C LYS A 23 -17.48 5.06 10.51
N THR A 24 -16.40 5.45 9.86
CA THR A 24 -15.14 5.87 10.49
C THR A 24 -14.96 7.38 10.41
N PRO A 25 -14.42 8.04 11.44
CA PRO A 25 -14.42 9.50 11.54
C PRO A 25 -13.75 10.15 10.32
N ASN A 26 -14.52 11.01 9.65
CA ASN A 26 -14.16 12.01 8.64
C ASN A 26 -12.92 11.72 7.78
N TYR A 27 -13.08 10.89 6.76
CA TYR A 27 -12.26 10.95 5.56
C TYR A 27 -13.16 11.29 4.36
N SER A 28 -13.12 12.56 3.95
CA SER A 28 -13.88 13.12 2.83
C SER A 28 -13.61 12.32 1.55
N THR A 29 -14.61 11.70 0.93
CA THR A 29 -14.48 11.00 -0.35
C THR A 29 -14.91 11.92 -1.49
N THR A 30 -13.95 12.59 -2.12
CA THR A 30 -14.16 13.11 -3.49
C THR A 30 -13.79 12.03 -4.50
N VAL A 31 -14.67 11.83 -5.46
CA VAL A 31 -14.59 11.09 -6.73
C VAL A 31 -13.20 10.50 -7.07
N PHE A 32 -13.22 9.18 -7.28
CA PHE A 32 -12.13 8.30 -7.69
C PHE A 32 -11.51 8.73 -9.04
N ASP A 33 -10.33 9.34 -8.97
CA ASP A 33 -9.27 9.08 -9.94
C ASP A 33 -8.27 8.12 -9.31
N THR A 34 -7.58 7.33 -10.13
CA THR A 34 -6.58 6.28 -9.81
C THR A 34 -5.32 6.79 -9.05
N VAL A 35 -5.42 7.92 -8.37
CA VAL A 35 -4.42 8.46 -7.47
C VAL A 35 -4.54 7.76 -6.11
N ASP A 36 -3.93 6.58 -6.06
CA ASP A 36 -3.11 6.08 -4.97
C ASP A 36 -3.58 6.44 -3.54
N ALA A 37 -4.25 5.48 -2.90
CA ALA A 37 -4.74 5.58 -1.53
C ALA A 37 -3.68 5.99 -0.49
N PHE A 38 -2.40 5.75 -0.76
CA PHE A 38 -1.28 6.20 0.08
C PHE A 38 -1.14 7.74 0.12
N SER A 39 -1.49 8.42 -0.98
CA SER A 39 -1.41 9.87 -1.12
C SER A 39 -2.60 10.56 -0.45
N TYR A 40 -3.79 9.94 -0.50
CA TYR A 40 -5.01 10.52 0.07
C TYR A 40 -4.98 10.58 1.61
N LEU A 41 -4.44 9.55 2.27
CA LEU A 41 -4.29 9.55 3.73
C LEU A 41 -3.18 10.46 4.24
N SER A 42 -2.21 10.84 3.40
CA SER A 42 -1.17 11.81 3.75
C SER A 42 -1.61 13.26 3.57
N ARG A 43 -2.60 13.54 2.70
CA ARG A 43 -3.07 14.91 2.41
C ARG A 43 -4.00 15.52 3.46
N ASN A 44 -4.68 14.72 4.29
CA ASN A 44 -5.57 15.26 5.33
C ASN A 44 -4.87 15.60 6.66
N GLY A 45 -3.54 15.45 6.74
CA GLY A 45 -2.78 15.71 7.97
C GLY A 45 -2.14 17.10 8.06
N ASN A 46 -1.70 17.71 6.94
CA ASN A 46 -0.97 18.98 6.95
C ASN A 46 -1.32 19.78 5.68
N LYS A 47 -2.20 20.76 5.81
CA LYS A 47 -2.33 21.85 4.84
C LYS A 47 -1.45 23.01 5.31
N GLU A 48 -0.14 22.87 5.15
CA GLU A 48 0.73 24.04 5.05
C GLU A 48 1.75 23.82 3.93
N ASP A 49 1.86 24.87 3.13
CA ASP A 49 2.65 25.10 1.93
C ASP A 49 3.84 24.20 1.63
N THR A 50 3.87 23.68 0.40
CA THR A 50 5.13 23.46 -0.34
C THR A 50 4.94 23.82 -1.81
N ARG A 51 5.09 25.11 -2.11
CA ARG A 51 5.50 25.53 -3.45
C ARG A 51 6.95 25.05 -3.63
N ILE A 52 7.15 24.04 -4.46
CA ILE A 52 8.49 23.61 -4.88
C ILE A 52 9.13 24.76 -5.67
N PRO A 53 10.24 25.36 -5.23
CA PRO A 53 10.98 26.29 -6.07
C PRO A 53 11.60 25.50 -7.21
N LYS A 54 11.23 25.83 -8.45
CA LYS A 54 12.07 25.46 -9.61
C LYS A 54 13.29 26.36 -9.58
N LEU A 55 14.46 25.86 -9.21
CA LEU A 55 15.69 26.61 -9.46
C LEU A 55 16.95 25.74 -9.56
N GLY A 56 17.74 26.07 -10.60
CA GLY A 56 19.19 25.94 -10.64
C GLY A 56 19.74 24.55 -10.95
N VAL A 57 19.86 24.20 -12.24
CA VAL A 57 20.76 23.15 -12.68
C VAL A 57 22.20 23.59 -12.31
N ILE A 58 22.73 23.05 -11.22
CA ILE A 58 24.16 23.16 -10.92
C ILE A 58 24.87 22.12 -11.79
N TYR A 59 25.29 22.56 -12.98
CA TYR A 59 26.33 21.86 -13.73
C TYR A 59 27.63 21.97 -12.93
N ASN A 60 28.26 20.83 -12.65
CA ASN A 60 29.71 20.72 -12.61
C ASN A 60 30.14 19.30 -13.02
N ASN A 61 30.62 19.22 -14.26
CA ASN A 61 31.65 18.33 -14.79
C ASN A 61 31.49 16.80 -14.61
N PHE A 62 30.79 16.17 -15.55
CA PHE A 62 31.02 14.76 -15.90
C PHE A 62 30.98 14.57 -17.42
N SER A 63 32.14 14.81 -18.05
CA SER A 63 32.45 14.40 -19.42
C SER A 63 33.83 13.74 -19.43
N GLY A 64 33.88 12.41 -19.49
CA GLY A 64 35.12 11.64 -19.63
C GLY A 64 34.91 10.14 -19.35
N PRO A 65 35.55 9.23 -20.10
CA PRO A 65 35.04 7.88 -20.40
C PRO A 65 35.34 6.85 -19.29
N GLN A 66 34.49 5.81 -19.23
CA GLN A 66 34.74 4.54 -18.52
C GLN A 66 36.05 3.88 -19.02
N PRO A 67 36.76 3.01 -18.27
CA PRO A 67 36.28 2.16 -17.15
C PRO A 67 37.24 2.01 -15.94
N THR A 68 36.71 1.61 -14.78
CA THR A 68 37.26 0.65 -13.77
C THR A 68 36.56 0.86 -12.43
N ASP A 69 36.43 -0.25 -11.71
CA ASP A 69 35.86 -0.33 -10.36
C ASP A 69 36.49 0.68 -9.38
N GLU A 70 35.69 1.09 -8.40
CA GLU A 70 36.05 1.93 -7.25
C GLU A 70 36.18 3.46 -7.46
N ILE A 71 35.15 4.10 -8.03
CA ILE A 71 34.93 5.52 -7.68
C ILE A 71 34.27 5.57 -6.30
N LYS A 72 35.14 5.62 -5.28
CA LYS A 72 34.83 5.96 -3.89
C LYS A 72 34.50 7.45 -3.79
N ASN A 73 33.49 7.92 -4.52
CA ASN A 73 32.88 9.22 -4.27
C ASN A 73 31.98 9.07 -3.04
N SER A 74 32.61 8.99 -1.87
CA SER A 74 31.88 9.12 -0.61
C SER A 74 31.35 10.54 -0.56
N ILE A 75 30.07 10.71 -0.89
CA ILE A 75 29.34 11.94 -0.59
C ILE A 75 29.55 12.16 0.92
N ASP A 76 30.18 13.28 1.27
CA ASP A 76 30.42 13.61 2.67
C ASP A 76 29.10 14.07 3.30
N LEU A 77 28.38 13.12 3.89
CA LEU A 77 27.04 13.34 4.42
C LEU A 77 26.96 14.42 5.50
N PHE A 78 28.08 14.76 6.16
CA PHE A 78 28.12 15.81 7.19
C PHE A 78 28.06 17.23 6.62
N LYS A 79 28.36 17.40 5.33
CA LYS A 79 28.36 18.72 4.67
C LYS A 79 27.03 19.07 4.03
N LEU A 80 26.11 18.11 3.92
CA LEU A 80 24.83 18.31 3.28
C LEU A 80 23.81 18.88 4.27
N SER A 81 23.08 19.90 3.85
CA SER A 81 21.85 20.27 4.55
C SER A 81 20.82 19.15 4.43
N GLY A 82 19.81 19.13 5.31
CA GLY A 82 18.73 18.13 5.21
C GLY A 82 18.02 18.13 3.85
N LEU A 83 17.92 19.30 3.20
CA LEU A 83 17.33 19.43 1.87
C LEU A 83 18.25 18.85 0.78
N ASP A 84 19.55 19.11 0.87
CA ASP A 84 20.52 18.59 -0.11
C ASP A 84 20.65 17.07 -0.01
N LEU A 85 20.52 16.53 1.21
CA LEU A 85 20.48 15.10 1.47
C LEU A 85 19.29 14.44 0.77
N ASP A 86 18.10 15.02 0.93
CA ASP A 86 16.86 14.55 0.32
C ASP A 86 16.95 14.62 -1.21
N ASN A 87 17.46 15.72 -1.77
CA ASN A 87 17.66 15.89 -3.20
C ASN A 87 18.65 14.86 -3.76
N ALA A 88 19.75 14.59 -3.08
CA ALA A 88 20.72 13.58 -3.50
C ALA A 88 20.11 12.17 -3.54
N LEU A 89 19.30 11.80 -2.54
CA LEU A 89 18.58 10.52 -2.54
C LEU A 89 17.57 10.42 -3.68
N LEU A 90 16.85 11.51 -3.97
CA LEU A 90 15.90 11.57 -5.07
C LEU A 90 16.61 11.48 -6.43
N GLU A 91 17.75 12.13 -6.60
CA GLU A 91 18.55 12.03 -7.83
C GLU A 91 19.07 10.60 -8.05
N LEU A 92 19.56 9.95 -6.99
CA LEU A 92 19.97 8.55 -7.05
C LEU A 92 18.80 7.62 -7.41
N HIS A 93 17.60 7.94 -6.92
CA HIS A 93 16.38 7.25 -7.32
C HIS A 93 16.11 7.45 -8.81
N ASP A 94 16.12 8.69 -9.31
CA ASP A 94 15.81 8.98 -10.71
C ASP A 94 16.82 8.33 -11.66
N GLN A 95 18.06 8.13 -11.21
CA GLN A 95 19.12 7.40 -11.90
C GLN A 95 19.06 5.87 -11.70
N ASN A 96 18.04 5.33 -11.01
CA ASN A 96 17.89 3.91 -10.67
C ASN A 96 19.10 3.27 -9.94
N LYS A 97 19.88 4.08 -9.21
CA LYS A 97 21.10 3.65 -8.50
C LYS A 97 20.79 2.98 -7.17
N HIS A 98 19.95 1.94 -7.17
CA HIS A 98 19.42 1.34 -5.95
C HIS A 98 20.48 0.87 -4.94
N LYS A 99 21.59 0.29 -5.40
CA LYS A 99 22.68 -0.14 -4.50
C LYS A 99 23.29 1.07 -3.75
N GLN A 100 23.40 2.21 -4.41
CA GLN A 100 23.93 3.42 -3.80
C GLN A 100 22.94 4.01 -2.79
N ILE A 101 21.64 4.00 -3.10
CA ILE A 101 20.59 4.41 -2.16
C ILE A 101 20.67 3.56 -0.88
N LEU A 102 20.79 2.23 -0.98
CA LEU A 102 20.88 1.37 0.20
C LEU A 102 22.15 1.62 1.02
N ARG A 103 23.30 1.87 0.37
CA ARG A 103 24.52 2.28 1.07
C ARG A 103 24.31 3.61 1.79
N PHE A 104 23.76 4.59 1.09
CA PHE A 104 23.44 5.91 1.63
C PHE A 104 22.53 5.82 2.86
N VAL A 105 21.48 5.00 2.81
CA VAL A 105 20.57 4.78 3.94
C VAL A 105 21.33 4.14 5.12
N ASN A 106 22.19 3.15 4.89
CA ASN A 106 23.02 2.58 5.97
C ASN A 106 23.94 3.63 6.60
N ASP A 107 24.61 4.43 5.77
CA ASP A 107 25.45 5.51 6.27
C ASP A 107 24.65 6.53 7.12
N CYS A 108 23.38 6.78 6.75
CA CYS A 108 22.47 7.60 7.56
C CYS A 108 22.08 6.92 8.89
N ILE A 109 21.95 5.58 8.93
CA ILE A 109 21.73 4.84 10.18
C ILE A 109 22.95 5.00 11.09
N ASP A 110 24.14 4.73 10.56
CA ASP A 110 25.38 4.71 11.35
C ASP A 110 25.72 6.10 11.89
N ARG A 111 25.47 7.14 11.10
CA ARG A 111 25.72 8.54 11.47
C ARG A 111 24.53 9.23 12.12
N LYS A 112 23.40 8.54 12.29
CA LYS A 112 22.14 9.06 12.84
C LYS A 112 21.60 10.30 12.12
N ILE A 113 21.70 10.31 10.79
CA ILE A 113 21.23 11.41 9.94
C ILE A 113 19.74 11.23 9.63
N ILE A 114 18.98 12.31 9.78
CA ILE A 114 17.53 12.35 9.52
C ILE A 114 17.28 12.65 8.04
N ILE A 115 16.58 11.75 7.38
CA ILE A 115 16.05 11.89 6.01
C ILE A 115 14.63 12.44 6.10
N GLY A 116 14.25 13.30 5.16
CA GLY A 116 12.89 13.84 5.07
C GLY A 116 11.84 12.73 5.01
N LYS A 117 10.74 12.94 5.74
CA LYS A 117 9.65 11.95 5.86
C LYS A 117 9.07 11.58 4.50
N ASP A 118 8.96 12.55 3.58
CA ASP A 118 8.39 12.34 2.26
C ASP A 118 9.32 11.52 1.35
N VAL A 119 10.63 11.73 1.45
CA VAL A 119 11.63 10.91 0.75
C VAL A 119 11.58 9.47 1.26
N ILE A 120 11.56 9.26 2.59
CA ILE A 120 11.42 7.93 3.18
C ILE A 120 10.16 7.22 2.70
N LYS A 121 9.00 7.91 2.70
CA LYS A 121 7.75 7.35 2.18
C LYS A 121 7.84 7.00 0.69
N LYS A 122 8.47 7.87 -0.13
CA LYS A 122 8.68 7.61 -1.57
C LYS A 122 9.53 6.36 -1.78
N LEU A 123 10.60 6.19 -1.00
CA LEU A 123 11.45 4.99 -1.06
C LEU A 123 10.71 3.73 -0.61
N PHE A 124 9.93 3.78 0.47
CA PHE A 124 9.07 2.67 0.90
C PHE A 124 8.10 2.24 -0.21
N ARG A 125 7.42 3.22 -0.83
CA ARG A 125 6.51 2.97 -1.94
C ARG A 125 7.22 2.31 -3.12
N LEU A 126 8.36 2.86 -3.56
CA LEU A 126 9.14 2.31 -4.66
C LEU A 126 9.55 0.85 -4.40
N TYR A 127 10.13 0.57 -3.23
CA TYR A 127 10.67 -0.75 -2.94
C TYR A 127 9.59 -1.79 -2.65
N SER A 128 8.45 -1.37 -2.09
CA SER A 128 7.30 -2.27 -1.92
C SER A 128 6.65 -2.64 -3.26
N LEU A 129 6.49 -1.69 -4.19
CA LEU A 129 5.95 -1.94 -5.53
C LEU A 129 6.86 -2.84 -6.36
N THR A 130 8.17 -2.72 -6.20
CA THR A 130 9.17 -3.52 -6.94
C THR A 130 9.52 -4.85 -6.28
N GLY A 131 8.82 -5.23 -5.19
CA GLY A 131 9.05 -6.51 -4.50
C GLY A 131 10.40 -6.62 -3.78
N ARG A 132 11.08 -5.50 -3.49
CA ARG A 132 12.40 -5.48 -2.84
C ARG A 132 12.28 -5.52 -1.31
N VAL A 133 11.94 -6.70 -0.79
CA VAL A 133 11.70 -6.94 0.65
C VAL A 133 12.88 -6.50 1.52
N GLU A 134 14.13 -6.80 1.12
CA GLU A 134 15.34 -6.42 1.88
C GLU A 134 15.51 -4.90 2.01
N ALA A 135 15.23 -4.16 0.93
CA ALA A 135 15.31 -2.71 0.92
C ALA A 135 14.25 -2.08 1.84
N VAL A 136 13.03 -2.62 1.82
CA VAL A 136 11.96 -2.21 2.74
C VAL A 136 12.36 -2.52 4.20
N GLY A 137 12.98 -3.68 4.46
CA GLY A 137 13.49 -4.05 5.78
C GLY A 137 14.58 -3.09 6.29
N LEU A 138 15.48 -2.66 5.39
CA LEU A 138 16.47 -1.64 5.73
C LEU A 138 15.82 -0.31 6.12
N LEU A 139 14.80 0.13 5.37
CA LEU A 139 14.06 1.36 5.70
C LEU A 139 13.28 1.25 7.01
N GLN A 140 12.73 0.07 7.33
CA GLN A 140 12.12 -0.20 8.64
C GLN A 140 13.15 -0.06 9.76
N ASN A 141 14.33 -0.66 9.60
CA ASN A 141 15.43 -0.55 10.56
C ASN A 141 15.92 0.89 10.71
N TYR A 142 15.98 1.65 9.62
CA TYR A 142 16.26 3.08 9.67
C TYR A 142 15.22 3.81 10.52
N CYS A 143 13.94 3.61 10.26
CA CYS A 143 12.88 4.30 10.99
C CYS A 143 12.84 3.90 12.47
N SER A 144 13.07 2.62 12.81
CA SER A 144 13.06 2.18 14.20
C SER A 144 14.20 2.79 15.02
N ARG A 145 15.37 3.02 14.40
CA ARG A 145 16.55 3.59 15.06
C ARG A 145 16.56 5.11 15.09
N ILE A 146 16.22 5.76 13.97
CA ILE A 146 16.40 7.20 13.80
C ILE A 146 15.12 7.98 14.10
N THR A 147 13.95 7.43 13.78
CA THR A 147 12.65 8.09 13.96
C THR A 147 11.60 7.15 14.60
N PRO A 148 11.84 6.67 15.84
CA PRO A 148 11.01 5.63 16.47
C PRO A 148 9.52 6.01 16.58
N ASP A 149 9.22 7.30 16.78
CA ASP A 149 7.85 7.80 16.80
C ASP A 149 7.13 7.61 15.47
N LEU A 150 7.83 7.87 14.36
CA LEU A 150 7.30 7.66 13.03
C LEU A 150 7.08 6.16 12.78
N HIS A 151 8.03 5.33 13.18
CA HIS A 151 7.94 3.88 13.07
C HIS A 151 6.72 3.32 13.82
N LYS A 152 6.53 3.72 15.08
CA LYS A 152 5.40 3.27 15.90
C LYS A 152 4.05 3.76 15.38
N LYS A 153 3.94 5.04 14.99
CA LYS A 153 2.70 5.63 14.47
C LYS A 153 2.21 4.95 13.18
N ASN A 154 3.11 4.39 12.39
CA ASN A 154 2.78 3.72 11.12
C ASN A 154 2.68 2.18 11.23
N GLY A 155 2.52 1.63 12.44
CA GLY A 155 2.42 0.19 12.64
C GLY A 155 3.65 -0.55 12.17
N GLU A 156 4.83 0.00 12.49
CA GLU A 156 6.15 -0.53 12.13
C GLU A 156 6.39 -0.60 10.62
N PHE A 157 5.55 0.06 9.81
CA PHE A 157 5.56 -0.03 8.36
C PHE A 157 5.38 -1.45 7.80
N ALA A 158 4.79 -2.36 8.59
CA ALA A 158 4.62 -3.77 8.22
C ALA A 158 3.85 -3.97 6.90
N HIS A 159 2.96 -3.04 6.55
CA HIS A 159 2.21 -3.05 5.30
C HIS A 159 3.10 -2.94 4.05
N TYR A 160 4.22 -2.21 4.11
CA TYR A 160 5.15 -2.14 2.99
C TYR A 160 5.90 -3.46 2.78
N ILE A 161 6.25 -4.17 3.85
CA ILE A 161 6.85 -5.51 3.76
C ILE A 161 5.83 -6.50 3.18
N ALA A 162 4.60 -6.48 3.70
CA ALA A 162 3.53 -7.32 3.18
C ALA A 162 3.33 -7.13 1.68
N LYS A 163 3.26 -5.86 1.23
CA LYS A 163 3.16 -5.52 -0.19
C LYS A 163 4.37 -5.99 -0.98
N ALA A 164 5.59 -5.77 -0.49
CA ALA A 164 6.81 -6.24 -1.14
C ALA A 164 6.82 -7.77 -1.33
N GLN A 165 6.38 -8.52 -0.33
CA GLN A 165 6.26 -9.99 -0.43
C GLN A 165 5.23 -10.39 -1.48
N CYS A 166 4.06 -9.76 -1.50
CA CYS A 166 3.04 -10.02 -2.53
C CYS A 166 3.56 -9.71 -3.94
N MET A 167 4.21 -8.57 -4.14
CA MET A 167 4.78 -8.17 -5.43
C MET A 167 5.94 -9.08 -5.88
N LYS A 168 6.66 -9.69 -4.93
CA LYS A 168 7.68 -10.72 -5.21
C LYS A 168 7.08 -12.09 -5.58
N GLY A 169 5.76 -12.27 -5.49
CA GLY A 169 5.05 -13.54 -5.72
C GLY A 169 4.85 -14.38 -4.46
N ASN A 170 5.30 -13.91 -3.29
CA ASN A 170 5.12 -14.59 -2.00
C ASN A 170 3.83 -14.13 -1.31
N SER A 171 2.69 -14.19 -2.01
CA SER A 171 1.41 -13.65 -1.52
C SER A 171 0.96 -14.25 -0.19
N LYS A 172 1.18 -15.56 0.01
CA LYS A 172 0.90 -16.22 1.30
C LYS A 172 1.63 -15.55 2.46
N GLU A 173 2.93 -15.28 2.31
CA GLU A 173 3.77 -14.65 3.35
C GLU A 173 3.35 -13.20 3.56
N GLY A 174 3.14 -12.45 2.47
CA GLY A 174 2.67 -11.07 2.55
C GLY A 174 1.34 -10.94 3.30
N LEU A 175 0.39 -11.84 3.03
CA LEU A 175 -0.90 -11.88 3.72
C LEU A 175 -0.79 -12.31 5.18
N THR A 176 0.13 -13.22 5.53
CA THR A 176 0.42 -13.55 6.94
C THR A 176 0.88 -12.31 7.69
N ILE A 177 1.82 -11.55 7.12
CA ILE A 177 2.37 -10.32 7.72
C ILE A 177 1.28 -9.26 7.87
N LEU A 178 0.46 -9.04 6.82
CA LEU A 178 -0.62 -8.08 6.86
C LEU A 178 -1.68 -8.45 7.90
N THR A 179 -2.01 -9.74 8.03
CA THR A 179 -2.96 -10.26 9.02
C THR A 179 -2.43 -10.05 10.44
N HIS A 180 -1.14 -10.32 10.67
CA HIS A 180 -0.51 -10.05 11.96
C HIS A 180 -0.54 -8.56 12.30
N ALA A 181 -0.20 -7.70 11.34
CA ALA A 181 -0.21 -6.25 11.51
C ALA A 181 -1.64 -5.72 11.80
N TYR A 182 -2.64 -6.25 11.11
CA TYR A 182 -4.06 -5.94 11.32
C TYR A 182 -4.54 -6.33 12.73
N LYS A 183 -4.10 -7.50 13.22
CA LYS A 183 -4.40 -7.97 14.58
C LYS A 183 -3.73 -7.08 15.64
N LYS A 184 -2.45 -6.74 15.42
CA LYS A 184 -1.62 -5.99 16.38
C LYS A 184 -2.06 -4.53 16.50
N ASN A 185 -2.38 -3.86 15.38
CA ASN A 185 -2.66 -2.42 15.36
C ASN A 185 -4.13 -2.14 15.05
N VAL A 186 -4.99 -2.30 16.07
CA VAL A 186 -6.46 -2.13 15.95
C VAL A 186 -6.84 -0.74 15.42
N ASN A 187 -6.11 0.30 15.84
CA ASN A 187 -6.29 1.68 15.41
C ASN A 187 -5.98 1.91 13.91
N LEU A 188 -5.23 1.00 13.27
CA LEU A 188 -4.85 1.08 11.86
C LEU A 188 -5.67 0.15 10.96
N ARG A 189 -6.72 -0.52 11.47
CA ARG A 189 -7.54 -1.46 10.68
C ARG A 189 -8.15 -0.83 9.43
N ALA A 190 -8.66 0.40 9.53
CA ALA A 190 -9.19 1.12 8.38
C ALA A 190 -8.13 1.31 7.29
N PHE A 191 -6.90 1.63 7.69
CA PHE A 191 -5.77 1.75 6.77
C PHE A 191 -5.41 0.39 6.14
N TYR A 192 -5.31 -0.68 6.92
CA TYR A 192 -5.01 -2.01 6.38
C TYR A 192 -6.09 -2.55 5.44
N ARG A 193 -7.36 -2.23 5.65
CA ARG A 193 -8.45 -2.55 4.70
C ARG A 193 -8.18 -1.97 3.32
N ILE A 194 -7.68 -0.74 3.27
CA ILE A 194 -7.34 -0.08 2.01
C ILE A 194 -6.17 -0.79 1.32
N ILE A 195 -5.12 -1.12 2.08
CA ILE A 195 -3.99 -1.92 1.57
C ILE A 195 -4.46 -3.29 1.06
N PHE A 196 -5.36 -3.94 1.79
CA PHE A 196 -5.89 -5.25 1.40
C PHE A 196 -6.64 -5.16 0.07
N LYS A 197 -7.49 -4.15 -0.11
CA LYS A 197 -8.20 -3.88 -1.38
C LYS A 197 -7.23 -3.66 -2.53
N GLU A 198 -6.17 -2.89 -2.31
CA GLU A 198 -5.15 -2.62 -3.33
C GLU A 198 -4.41 -3.91 -3.74
N LEU A 199 -4.00 -4.73 -2.78
CA LEU A 199 -3.31 -5.99 -3.11
C LEU A 199 -4.22 -6.99 -3.85
N ILE A 200 -5.52 -7.00 -3.54
CA ILE A 200 -6.51 -7.76 -4.31
C ILE A 200 -6.54 -7.25 -5.76
N HIS A 201 -6.70 -5.95 -5.93
CA HIS A 201 -6.77 -5.32 -7.25
C HIS A 201 -5.53 -5.64 -8.08
N ASP A 202 -4.33 -5.49 -7.49
CA ASP A 202 -3.07 -5.83 -8.15
C ASP A 202 -3.01 -7.32 -8.52
N SER A 203 -3.55 -8.22 -7.69
CA SER A 203 -3.53 -9.66 -7.97
C SER A 203 -4.45 -10.06 -9.12
N VAL A 204 -5.64 -9.43 -9.21
CA VAL A 204 -6.59 -9.61 -10.32
C VAL A 204 -6.00 -9.03 -11.61
N MET A 205 -5.49 -7.79 -11.57
CA MET A 205 -4.91 -7.14 -12.76
C MET A 205 -3.67 -7.86 -13.30
N ASN A 206 -2.83 -8.41 -12.42
CA ASN A 206 -1.67 -9.21 -12.81
C ASN A 206 -1.98 -10.70 -13.04
N ARG A 207 -3.25 -11.11 -12.96
CA ARG A 207 -3.73 -12.48 -13.21
C ARG A 207 -2.99 -13.56 -12.41
N SER A 208 -2.70 -13.26 -11.15
CA SER A 208 -1.97 -14.19 -10.29
C SER A 208 -2.94 -15.18 -9.64
N GLU A 209 -3.32 -16.25 -10.36
CA GLU A 209 -4.26 -17.27 -9.87
C GLU A 209 -3.87 -17.83 -8.50
N ALA A 210 -2.58 -18.18 -8.32
CA ALA A 210 -2.06 -18.65 -7.04
C ALA A 210 -2.25 -17.62 -5.91
N SER A 211 -2.14 -16.33 -6.21
CA SER A 211 -2.42 -15.27 -5.25
C SER A 211 -3.90 -15.17 -4.96
N LEU A 212 -4.78 -15.25 -5.96
CA LEU A 212 -6.23 -15.21 -5.77
C LEU A 212 -6.74 -16.34 -4.87
N VAL A 213 -6.18 -17.55 -5.01
CA VAL A 213 -6.46 -18.67 -4.09
C VAL A 213 -6.07 -18.33 -2.65
N ASN A 214 -4.89 -17.71 -2.45
CA ASN A 214 -4.49 -17.24 -1.13
C ASN A 214 -5.44 -16.14 -0.62
N PHE A 215 -5.79 -15.15 -1.44
CA PHE A 215 -6.72 -14.08 -1.07
C PHE A 215 -8.08 -14.62 -0.64
N LYS A 216 -8.68 -15.55 -1.40
CA LYS A 216 -9.95 -16.21 -1.04
C LYS A 216 -9.91 -16.77 0.38
N LYS A 217 -8.84 -17.50 0.73
CA LYS A 217 -8.65 -18.05 2.07
C LYS A 217 -8.61 -16.95 3.13
N TYR A 218 -7.82 -15.91 2.93
CA TYR A 218 -7.66 -14.84 3.92
C TYR A 218 -8.94 -14.01 4.06
N VAL A 219 -9.64 -13.66 2.99
CA VAL A 219 -10.88 -12.85 3.13
C VAL A 219 -11.99 -13.59 3.86
N LEU A 220 -12.09 -14.91 3.67
CA LEU A 220 -13.00 -15.76 4.43
C LEU A 220 -12.58 -15.86 5.90
N GLU A 221 -11.27 -15.95 6.20
CA GLU A 221 -10.78 -15.86 7.58
C GLU A 221 -11.15 -14.52 8.21
N PHE A 222 -10.99 -13.41 7.49
CA PHE A 222 -11.31 -12.08 8.01
C PHE A 222 -12.79 -11.91 8.36
N SER A 223 -13.67 -12.38 7.47
CA SER A 223 -15.12 -12.40 7.68
C SER A 223 -15.51 -13.26 8.88
N SER A 224 -15.05 -14.51 8.90
CA SER A 224 -15.45 -15.47 9.94
C SER A 224 -14.90 -15.12 11.32
N ARG A 225 -13.61 -14.79 11.40
CA ARG A 225 -12.86 -14.63 12.66
C ARG A 225 -12.99 -13.26 13.29
N TRP A 226 -12.98 -12.19 12.49
CA TRP A 226 -13.04 -10.81 12.99
C TRP A 226 -14.36 -10.10 12.68
N LYS A 227 -15.30 -10.78 12.01
CA LYS A 227 -16.57 -10.20 11.55
C LYS A 227 -16.33 -8.93 10.71
N ASP A 228 -15.18 -8.89 10.03
CA ASP A 228 -14.82 -7.81 9.13
C ASP A 228 -15.04 -8.28 7.69
N ASN A 229 -16.23 -7.97 7.17
CA ASN A 229 -16.66 -8.43 5.87
C ASN A 229 -16.15 -7.51 4.74
N TYR A 230 -15.41 -6.43 5.06
CA TYR A 230 -14.91 -5.50 4.06
C TYR A 230 -13.97 -6.16 3.04
N PRO A 231 -12.92 -6.90 3.44
CA PRO A 231 -12.03 -7.57 2.49
C PRO A 231 -12.77 -8.59 1.60
N LEU A 232 -13.74 -9.30 2.18
CA LEU A 232 -14.58 -10.28 1.47
C LEU A 232 -15.40 -9.61 0.36
N VAL A 233 -16.07 -8.50 0.69
CA VAL A 233 -16.87 -7.73 -0.27
C VAL A 233 -15.99 -7.13 -1.36
N CYS A 234 -14.83 -6.57 -1.01
CA CYS A 234 -13.89 -6.04 -2.01
C CYS A 234 -13.38 -7.14 -2.95
N PHE A 235 -13.04 -8.31 -2.41
CA PHE A 235 -12.57 -9.43 -3.22
C PHE A 235 -13.62 -9.91 -4.19
N TRP A 236 -14.84 -10.14 -3.72
CA TRP A 236 -15.97 -10.51 -4.57
C TRP A 236 -16.20 -9.48 -5.68
N HIS A 237 -16.27 -8.20 -5.32
CA HIS A 237 -16.57 -7.13 -6.26
C HIS A 237 -15.53 -7.01 -7.37
N ILE A 238 -14.24 -7.01 -7.01
CA ILE A 238 -13.15 -6.86 -7.98
C ILE A 238 -13.10 -8.09 -8.92
N CYS A 239 -13.32 -9.30 -8.39
CA CYS A 239 -13.39 -10.50 -9.21
C CYS A 239 -14.62 -10.50 -10.14
N TRP A 240 -15.78 -10.03 -9.66
CA TRP A 240 -17.00 -9.92 -10.45
C TRP A 240 -16.91 -8.85 -11.55
N GLU A 241 -16.25 -7.73 -11.28
CA GLU A 241 -15.99 -6.67 -12.27
C GLU A 241 -14.88 -7.02 -13.28
N SER A 242 -14.10 -8.07 -13.02
CA SER A 242 -13.02 -8.50 -13.92
C SER A 242 -13.57 -8.91 -15.27
N ASP A 243 -12.83 -8.61 -16.34
CA ASP A 243 -13.13 -9.08 -17.69
C ASP A 243 -12.79 -10.58 -17.88
N TRP A 244 -12.12 -11.20 -16.90
CA TRP A 244 -11.69 -12.60 -16.98
C TRP A 244 -12.74 -13.55 -16.44
N PHE A 245 -13.05 -14.58 -17.22
CA PHE A 245 -14.03 -15.59 -16.85
C PHE A 245 -13.65 -16.36 -15.57
N SER A 246 -12.37 -16.69 -15.38
CA SER A 246 -11.89 -17.39 -14.18
C SER A 246 -12.10 -16.55 -12.90
N ASP A 247 -11.89 -15.25 -12.96
CA ASP A 247 -12.14 -14.34 -11.83
C ASP A 247 -13.65 -14.24 -11.54
N GLN A 248 -14.48 -14.15 -12.57
CA GLN A 248 -15.94 -14.15 -12.42
C GLN A 248 -16.44 -15.45 -11.78
N MET A 249 -15.91 -16.61 -12.20
CA MET A 249 -16.21 -17.90 -11.56
C MET A 249 -15.77 -17.94 -10.11
N LEU A 250 -14.60 -17.37 -9.79
CA LEU A 250 -14.16 -17.26 -8.41
C LEU A 250 -15.10 -16.39 -7.56
N ALA A 251 -15.67 -15.33 -8.15
CA ALA A 251 -16.66 -14.49 -7.50
C ALA A 251 -17.97 -15.24 -7.23
N ASP A 252 -18.45 -16.03 -8.19
CA ASP A 252 -19.65 -16.87 -8.03
C ASP A 252 -19.44 -17.94 -6.96
N GLU A 253 -18.31 -18.67 -7.01
CA GLU A 253 -17.93 -19.64 -5.97
C GLU A 253 -17.87 -19.00 -4.58
N LEU A 254 -17.37 -17.78 -4.48
CA LEU A 254 -17.26 -17.06 -3.21
C LEU A 254 -18.64 -16.66 -2.67
N LEU A 255 -19.56 -16.27 -3.57
CA LEU A 255 -20.94 -15.97 -3.22
C LEU A 255 -21.68 -17.22 -2.74
N GLU A 256 -21.50 -18.35 -3.40
CA GLU A 256 -22.09 -19.64 -2.99
C GLU A 256 -21.54 -20.12 -1.64
N ALA A 257 -20.24 -19.93 -1.39
CA ALA A 257 -19.58 -20.42 -0.18
C ALA A 257 -19.80 -19.54 1.06
N SER A 258 -20.28 -18.30 0.93
CA SER A 258 -20.33 -17.34 2.04
C SER A 258 -21.75 -16.82 2.32
N GLU A 259 -22.36 -17.31 3.40
CA GLU A 259 -23.63 -16.77 3.91
C GLU A 259 -23.54 -15.28 4.24
N ASP A 260 -22.41 -14.82 4.80
CA ASP A 260 -22.21 -13.41 5.14
C ASP A 260 -22.29 -12.53 3.89
N LEU A 261 -21.67 -12.98 2.78
CA LEU A 261 -21.73 -12.28 1.50
C LEU A 261 -23.13 -12.32 0.90
N GLN A 262 -23.81 -13.46 0.95
CA GLN A 262 -25.21 -13.59 0.53
C GLN A 262 -26.14 -12.67 1.32
N LYS A 263 -25.96 -12.54 2.64
CA LYS A 263 -26.75 -11.62 3.47
C LYS A 263 -26.50 -10.16 3.09
N ILE A 264 -25.24 -9.80 2.83
CA ILE A 264 -24.87 -8.44 2.42
C ILE A 264 -25.48 -8.08 1.05
N LEU A 265 -25.45 -9.01 0.08
CA LEU A 265 -25.89 -8.76 -1.30
C LEU A 265 -27.38 -9.00 -1.51
N GLY A 266 -27.94 -10.04 -0.87
CA GLY A 266 -29.33 -10.46 -0.97
C GLY A 266 -30.28 -9.51 -0.24
N GLY A 267 -29.79 -8.81 0.79
CA GLY A 267 -30.55 -7.80 1.53
C GLY A 267 -31.77 -8.39 2.23
N ASP A 268 -31.64 -8.69 3.52
CA ASP A 268 -32.83 -8.72 4.38
C ASP A 268 -33.47 -7.32 4.38
N VAL A 269 -34.59 -7.21 3.66
CA VAL A 269 -35.46 -6.02 3.56
C VAL A 269 -36.16 -5.71 4.91
N ALA A 270 -35.91 -6.44 5.99
CA ALA A 270 -36.71 -6.34 7.22
C ALA A 270 -36.00 -5.91 8.51
N VAL A 271 -34.66 -5.80 8.59
CA VAL A 271 -34.00 -5.74 9.91
C VAL A 271 -33.27 -4.42 10.25
N TYR A 272 -33.14 -3.47 9.32
CA TYR A 272 -32.37 -2.23 9.60
C TYR A 272 -33.08 -0.92 9.21
N MET A 273 -34.37 -0.83 9.48
CA MET A 273 -35.03 0.48 9.67
C MET A 273 -35.43 0.63 11.14
N PRO A 274 -34.73 1.44 11.95
CA PRO A 274 -35.28 1.88 13.22
C PRO A 274 -36.46 2.81 12.92
N LYS A 275 -37.59 2.55 13.59
CA LYS A 275 -38.63 3.56 13.79
C LYS A 275 -38.09 4.70 14.64
#